data_AF-A0AAV9ICD7-F1
#
_entry.id   AF-A0AAV9ICD7-F1
#
_cell.length_a   1.000
_cell.length_b   1.000
_cell.length_c   1.000
_cell.angle_alpha   90.00
_cell.angle_beta   90.00
_cell.angle_gamma   90.00
#
_symmetry.space_group_name_H-M   'P 1'
#
loop_
_entity.id
_entity.type
_entity.pdbx_description
1 polymer ?
#
loop_
_entity_poly.entity_id
_entity_poly.type
_entity_poly.pdbx_seq_one_letter_code
_entity_poly.pdbx_strand_id
1 'polypeptide(L)'
;MQLFSSILACRVLRLACWLGLLTAAFRRRRTSPRLFPKTKALKRKYSKLIQRLEHVAPEKSAAVGTKDENCVICLESLGHCMVRTVPCGHTFHSICLDNWLIHVFSFFKAPQSLLDISWSPPVLTCPICKHSIPVVG
;
A
#
# COMPACT_ATOMS: atom_id res chain seq x y z
N MET A 1 14.29 -47.51 -24.94
CA MET A 1 14.55 -46.98 -23.58
C MET A 1 14.98 -45.50 -23.56
N GLN A 2 15.70 -45.00 -24.57
CA GLN A 2 16.15 -43.59 -24.61
C GLN A 2 15.03 -42.58 -24.90
N LEU A 3 14.05 -42.90 -25.74
CA LEU A 3 12.94 -41.99 -26.10
C LEU A 3 11.98 -41.68 -24.94
N PHE A 4 11.67 -42.69 -24.10
CA PHE A 4 10.81 -42.51 -22.92
C PHE A 4 11.45 -41.60 -21.87
N SER A 5 12.79 -41.67 -21.72
CA SER A 5 13.56 -40.83 -20.81
C SER A 5 13.51 -39.36 -21.21
N SER A 6 13.57 -39.07 -22.51
CA SER A 6 13.48 -37.70 -23.05
C SER A 6 12.10 -37.07 -22.88
N ILE A 7 11.02 -37.85 -23.05
CA ILE A 7 9.65 -37.36 -22.87
C ILE A 7 9.36 -37.05 -21.40
N LEU A 8 9.83 -37.92 -20.49
CA LEU A 8 9.69 -37.73 -19.04
C LEU A 8 10.45 -36.48 -18.57
N ALA A 9 11.68 -36.27 -19.06
CA ALA A 9 12.48 -35.09 -18.76
C ALA A 9 11.79 -33.77 -19.18
N CYS A 10 11.23 -33.72 -20.40
CA CYS A 10 10.50 -32.55 -20.88
C CYS A 10 9.25 -32.23 -20.04
N ARG A 11 8.52 -33.27 -19.58
CA ARG A 11 7.34 -33.08 -18.71
C ARG A 11 7.73 -32.56 -17.35
N VAL A 12 8.80 -33.09 -16.73
CA VAL A 12 9.31 -32.61 -15.44
C VAL A 12 9.77 -31.16 -15.54
N LEU A 13 10.49 -30.78 -16.60
CA LEU A 13 10.98 -29.40 -16.79
C LEU A 13 9.83 -28.40 -16.96
N ARG A 14 8.79 -28.77 -17.72
CA ARG A 14 7.59 -27.94 -17.90
C ARG A 14 6.77 -27.82 -16.61
N LEU A 15 6.60 -28.90 -15.86
CA LEU A 15 5.91 -28.88 -14.57
C LEU A 15 6.66 -28.05 -13.53
N ALA A 16 8.00 -28.16 -13.46
CA ALA A 16 8.82 -27.33 -12.59
C ALA A 16 8.74 -25.84 -12.95
N CYS A 17 8.71 -25.50 -14.24
CA CYS A 17 8.51 -24.13 -14.71
C CYS A 17 7.11 -23.61 -14.37
N TRP A 18 6.06 -24.43 -14.56
CA TRP A 18 4.69 -24.11 -14.15
C TRP A 18 4.56 -23.91 -12.64
N LEU A 19 5.16 -24.77 -11.82
CA LEU A 19 5.21 -24.62 -10.36
C LEU A 19 6.01 -23.37 -9.95
N GLY A 20 7.10 -23.04 -10.65
CA GLY A 20 7.87 -21.80 -10.49
C GLY A 20 7.05 -20.56 -10.83
N LEU A 21 6.27 -20.59 -11.91
CA LEU A 21 5.36 -19.52 -12.30
C LEU A 21 4.18 -19.39 -11.32
N LEU A 22 3.64 -20.50 -10.80
CA LEU A 22 2.59 -20.49 -9.79
C LEU A 22 3.10 -19.89 -8.47
N THR A 23 4.30 -20.25 -8.00
CA THR A 23 4.91 -19.65 -6.80
C THR A 23 5.29 -18.18 -7.02
N ALA A 24 5.76 -17.79 -8.21
CA ALA A 24 6.01 -16.39 -8.57
C ALA A 24 4.71 -15.58 -8.70
N ALA A 25 3.62 -16.17 -9.21
CA ALA A 25 2.30 -15.56 -9.25
C ALA A 25 1.68 -15.44 -7.85
N PHE A 26 1.95 -16.40 -6.96
CA PHE A 26 1.60 -16.31 -5.54
C PHE A 26 2.43 -15.23 -4.83
N ARG A 27 3.73 -15.11 -5.13
CA ARG A 27 4.59 -14.01 -4.66
C ARG A 27 4.10 -12.65 -5.19
N ARG A 28 3.73 -12.54 -6.47
CA ARG A 28 3.15 -11.31 -7.05
C ARG A 28 1.77 -10.99 -6.48
N ARG A 29 0.99 -11.99 -6.06
CA ARG A 29 -0.26 -11.77 -5.31
C ARG A 29 0.01 -11.22 -3.92
N ARG A 30 1.02 -11.74 -3.21
CA ARG A 30 1.39 -11.25 -1.87
C ARG A 30 2.01 -9.84 -1.87
N THR A 31 2.63 -9.40 -2.96
CA THR A 31 3.21 -8.05 -3.05
C THR A 31 2.28 -7.00 -3.67
N SER A 32 1.05 -7.38 -4.07
CA SER A 32 0.08 -6.47 -4.65
C SER A 32 -1.17 -6.42 -3.77
N PRO A 33 -1.28 -5.44 -2.84
CA PRO A 33 -2.45 -5.29 -1.99
C PRO A 33 -3.64 -4.96 -2.89
N ARG A 34 -4.55 -5.92 -3.06
CA ARG A 34 -5.72 -5.84 -3.95
C ARG A 34 -6.80 -4.88 -3.47
N LEU A 35 -6.60 -4.22 -2.33
CA LEU A 35 -7.60 -3.33 -1.73
C LEU A 35 -7.70 -1.96 -2.42
N PHE A 36 -6.71 -1.57 -3.22
CA PHE A 36 -6.78 -0.33 -3.98
C PHE A 36 -6.20 -0.51 -5.39
N PRO A 37 -7.04 -0.47 -6.45
CA PRO A 37 -6.51 -0.37 -7.79
C PRO A 37 -5.70 0.93 -7.91
N LYS A 38 -4.39 0.81 -8.15
CA LYS A 38 -3.51 1.96 -8.40
C LYS A 38 -3.96 2.65 -9.69
N THR A 39 -4.89 3.59 -9.62
CA THR A 39 -5.11 4.51 -10.74
C THR A 39 -4.00 5.55 -10.70
N LYS A 40 -3.06 5.47 -11.65
CA LYS A 40 -1.96 6.45 -11.79
C LYS A 40 -2.48 7.90 -11.80
N ALA A 41 -3.68 8.11 -12.34
CA ALA A 41 -4.36 9.39 -12.38
C ALA A 41 -4.68 9.98 -11.00
N LEU A 42 -5.13 9.15 -10.05
CA LEU A 42 -5.53 9.62 -8.72
C LEU A 42 -4.31 10.05 -7.90
N LYS A 43 -3.20 9.29 -7.96
CA LYS A 43 -1.95 9.67 -7.30
C LYS A 43 -1.37 10.98 -7.86
N ARG A 44 -1.55 11.25 -9.17
CA ARG A 44 -1.13 12.53 -9.78
C ARG A 44 -1.93 13.72 -9.25
N LYS A 45 -3.24 13.56 -9.07
CA LYS A 45 -4.12 14.62 -8.52
C LYS A 45 -3.75 15.00 -7.08
N TYR A 46 -3.42 14.01 -6.25
CA TYR A 46 -3.07 14.21 -4.84
C TYR A 46 -1.56 14.21 -4.57
N SER A 47 -0.73 14.47 -5.58
CA SER A 47 0.73 14.40 -5.48
C SER A 47 1.31 15.31 -4.39
N LYS A 48 0.78 16.53 -4.23
CA LYS A 48 1.19 17.47 -3.18
C LYS A 48 0.94 16.92 -1.77
N LEU A 49 -0.18 16.22 -1.57
CA LEU A 49 -0.51 15.60 -0.29
C LEU A 49 0.45 14.45 0.03
N ILE A 50 0.74 13.61 -0.97
CA ILE A 50 1.69 12.50 -0.81
C ILE A 50 3.11 13.02 -0.55
N GLN A 51 3.51 14.11 -1.23
CA GLN A 51 4.79 14.76 -0.97
C GLN A 51 4.88 15.28 0.47
N ARG A 52 3.82 15.91 1.00
CA ARG A 52 3.80 16.35 2.42
C ARG A 52 3.87 15.15 3.37
N LEU A 53 3.16 14.06 3.05
CA LEU A 53 3.23 12.83 3.82
C LEU A 53 4.64 12.26 3.85
N GLU A 54 5.42 12.37 2.78
CA GLU A 54 6.84 11.96 2.76
C GLU A 54 7.69 12.70 3.79
N HIS A 55 7.44 13.99 3.98
CA HIS A 55 8.19 14.78 4.97
C HIS A 55 7.79 14.41 6.41
N VAL A 56 6.51 14.11 6.64
CA VAL A 56 5.96 13.82 7.97
C VAL A 56 6.17 12.36 8.39
N ALA A 57 6.08 11.44 7.43
CA ALA A 57 6.11 10.00 7.61
C ALA A 57 6.82 9.37 6.39
N PRO A 58 8.17 9.37 6.36
CA PRO A 58 8.94 8.88 5.23
C PRO A 58 8.73 7.37 5.01
N GLU A 59 8.84 6.95 3.75
CA GLU A 59 8.84 5.52 3.42
C GLU A 59 10.11 4.85 3.92
N LYS A 60 9.95 3.76 4.66
CA LYS A 60 11.05 2.92 5.14
C LYS A 60 10.79 1.48 4.73
N SER A 61 11.84 0.71 4.45
CA SER A 61 11.71 -0.73 4.35
C SER A 61 11.41 -1.29 5.74
N ALA A 62 10.41 -2.18 5.85
CA ALA A 62 10.16 -2.89 7.09
C ALA A 62 11.43 -3.67 7.48
N ALA A 63 12.01 -3.36 8.63
CA ALA A 63 13.16 -4.08 9.14
C ALA A 63 12.78 -5.54 9.39
N VAL A 64 13.57 -6.46 8.82
CA VAL A 64 13.42 -7.90 9.02
C VAL A 64 13.71 -8.19 10.50
N GLY A 65 12.66 -8.34 11.32
CA GLY A 65 12.79 -8.66 12.75
C GLY A 65 11.87 -7.89 13.70
N THR A 66 11.09 -6.91 13.23
CA THR A 66 10.06 -6.28 14.09
C THR A 66 8.88 -7.22 14.23
N LYS A 67 8.69 -7.79 15.43
CA LYS A 67 7.57 -8.67 15.80
C LYS A 67 6.23 -8.09 15.31
N ASP A 68 5.63 -8.79 14.37
CA ASP A 68 4.19 -8.83 14.03
C ASP A 68 3.36 -7.57 14.34
N GLU A 69 3.60 -6.50 13.60
CA GLU A 69 2.55 -5.51 13.37
C GLU A 69 1.92 -5.79 12.00
N ASN A 70 0.62 -6.08 12.01
CA ASN A 70 -0.17 -6.20 10.79
C ASN A 70 -0.68 -4.80 10.41
N CYS A 71 -0.69 -4.49 9.11
CA CYS A 71 -1.31 -3.25 8.67
C CYS A 71 -2.82 -3.37 8.85
N VAL A 72 -3.42 -2.56 9.72
CA VAL A 72 -4.88 -2.61 9.98
C VAL A 72 -5.76 -2.23 8.78
N ILE A 73 -5.18 -1.64 7.73
CA ILE A 73 -5.91 -1.24 6.51
C ILE A 73 -6.13 -2.46 5.61
N CYS A 74 -5.11 -3.30 5.44
CA CYS A 74 -5.19 -4.49 4.57
C CYS A 74 -5.20 -5.82 5.33
N LEU A 75 -5.01 -5.78 6.64
CA LEU A 75 -4.95 -6.94 7.54
C LEU A 75 -3.80 -7.91 7.21
N GLU A 76 -2.80 -7.46 6.45
CA GLU A 76 -1.62 -8.25 6.09
C GLU A 76 -0.39 -7.81 6.89
N SER A 77 0.59 -8.71 7.00
CA SER A 77 1.85 -8.46 7.69
C SER A 77 2.62 -7.28 7.07
N LEU A 78 3.22 -6.42 7.90
CA LEU A 78 4.08 -5.33 7.44
C LEU A 78 5.42 -5.80 6.85
N GLY A 79 5.79 -7.07 7.03
CA GLY A 79 7.08 -7.63 6.60
C GLY A 79 7.34 -7.54 5.09
N HIS A 80 8.61 -7.30 4.73
CA HIS A 80 9.14 -7.25 3.36
C HIS A 80 8.54 -6.18 2.42
N CYS A 81 7.81 -5.21 2.96
CA CYS A 81 7.19 -4.12 2.19
C CYS A 81 7.71 -2.73 2.63
N MET A 82 7.40 -1.72 1.82
CA MET A 82 7.59 -0.32 2.21
C MET A 82 6.50 0.09 3.18
N VAL A 83 6.91 0.66 4.31
CA VAL A 83 6.05 1.08 5.41
C VAL A 83 6.22 2.55 5.70
N ARG A 84 5.19 3.17 6.27
CA ARG A 84 5.24 4.52 6.81
C ARG A 84 4.83 4.45 8.27
N THR A 85 5.61 5.11 9.13
CA THR A 85 5.26 5.32 10.54
C THR A 85 4.77 6.75 10.68
N VAL A 86 3.51 6.91 11.08
CA VAL A 86 2.92 8.23 11.32
C VAL A 86 3.44 8.81 12.65
N PRO A 87 3.38 10.14 12.87
CA PRO A 87 3.94 10.78 14.08
C PRO A 87 3.42 10.24 15.42
N CYS A 88 2.22 9.65 15.42
CA CYS A 88 1.67 8.99 16.60
C CYS A 88 2.26 7.59 16.88
N GLY A 89 3.23 7.12 16.09
CA GLY A 89 3.95 5.85 16.30
C GLY A 89 3.39 4.64 15.55
N HIS A 90 2.19 4.72 14.97
CA HIS A 90 1.59 3.61 14.24
C HIS A 90 2.19 3.40 12.85
N THR A 91 2.35 2.13 12.45
CA THR A 91 2.96 1.76 11.17
C THR A 91 1.96 1.13 10.21
N PHE A 92 2.03 1.51 8.94
CA PHE A 92 1.16 1.00 7.87
C PHE A 92 2.01 0.71 6.63
N HIS A 93 1.54 -0.12 5.70
CA HIS A 93 2.14 -0.14 4.36
C HIS A 93 2.00 1.25 3.75
N SER A 94 3.07 1.73 3.11
CA SER A 94 3.05 3.05 2.48
C SER A 94 1.87 3.21 1.52
N ILE A 95 1.65 2.21 0.68
CA ILE A 95 0.56 2.21 -0.32
C ILE A 95 -0.82 2.25 0.37
N CYS A 96 -1.00 1.53 1.47
CA CYS A 96 -2.27 1.49 2.20
C CYS A 96 -2.58 2.85 2.82
N LEU A 97 -1.59 3.48 3.45
CA LEU A 97 -1.76 4.81 4.03
C LEU A 97 -2.01 5.87 2.95
N ASP A 98 -1.20 5.90 1.89
CA ASP A 98 -1.38 6.82 0.74
C ASP A 98 -2.82 6.79 0.22
N ASN A 99 -3.32 5.59 -0.07
CA ASN A 99 -4.64 5.41 -0.65
C ASN A 99 -5.77 5.72 0.33
N TRP A 100 -5.61 5.37 1.61
CA TRP A 100 -6.55 5.74 2.66
C TRP A 100 -6.73 7.27 2.72
N LEU A 101 -5.61 7.99 2.78
CA LEU A 101 -5.62 9.45 2.86
C LEU A 101 -6.25 10.09 1.61
N ILE A 102 -5.90 9.59 0.43
CA ILE A 102 -6.51 10.02 -0.83
C ILE A 102 -8.02 9.77 -0.83
N HIS A 103 -8.46 8.60 -0.37
CA HIS A 103 -9.87 8.25 -0.31
C HIS A 103 -10.60 9.24 0.58
N VAL A 104 -10.13 9.43 1.82
CA VAL A 104 -10.67 10.43 2.76
C VAL A 104 -10.76 11.81 2.11
N PHE A 105 -9.68 12.31 1.49
CA PHE A 105 -9.67 13.60 0.80
C PHE A 105 -10.62 13.71 -0.39
N SER A 106 -10.88 12.61 -1.08
CA SER A 106 -11.73 12.62 -2.26
C SER A 106 -13.22 12.82 -1.95
N PHE A 107 -13.67 12.48 -0.73
CA PHE A 107 -15.04 12.75 -0.28
C PHE A 107 -15.26 14.20 0.14
N PHE A 108 -14.21 14.90 0.56
CA PHE A 108 -14.33 16.31 0.93
C PHE A 108 -14.30 17.17 -0.33
N LYS A 109 -15.51 17.48 -0.83
CA LYS A 109 -15.69 18.46 -1.91
C LYS A 109 -15.28 19.83 -1.38
N ALA A 110 -14.34 20.49 -2.07
CA ALA A 110 -14.03 21.89 -1.79
C ALA A 110 -15.32 22.73 -1.91
N PRO A 111 -15.47 23.79 -1.09
CA PRO A 111 -16.65 24.62 -1.10
C PRO A 111 -16.77 25.26 -2.48
N GLN A 112 -17.98 25.24 -3.03
CA GLN A 112 -18.21 25.79 -4.37
C GLN A 112 -18.37 27.32 -4.35
N SER A 113 -18.39 27.93 -3.16
CA SER A 113 -18.48 29.38 -2.99
C SER A 113 -17.61 29.86 -1.83
N LEU A 114 -17.11 31.09 -1.93
CA LEU A 114 -16.36 31.79 -0.87
C LEU A 114 -17.20 32.16 0.37
N LEU A 115 -18.51 31.87 0.35
CA LEU A 115 -19.45 32.17 1.45
C LEU A 115 -19.61 31.02 2.45
N ASP A 116 -19.03 29.85 2.17
CA ASP A 116 -18.94 28.76 3.15
C ASP A 116 -17.79 29.01 4.13
N ILE A 117 -18.00 29.96 5.05
CA ILE A 117 -17.05 30.35 6.09
C ILE A 117 -16.81 29.19 7.08
N SER A 118 -17.70 28.18 7.10
CA SER A 118 -17.55 26.98 7.93
C SER A 118 -16.69 25.88 7.30
N TRP A 119 -16.14 26.08 6.10
CA TRP A 119 -15.31 25.05 5.47
C TRP A 119 -13.94 24.97 6.14
N SER A 120 -13.75 23.91 6.94
CA SER A 120 -12.42 23.49 7.41
C SER A 120 -11.94 22.33 6.56
N PRO A 121 -10.68 22.36 6.07
CA PRO A 121 -10.11 21.24 5.35
C PRO A 121 -10.07 20.00 6.26
N PRO A 122 -10.26 18.79 5.72
CA PRO A 122 -10.30 17.59 6.53
C PRO A 122 -8.96 17.35 7.22
N VAL A 123 -9.00 17.24 8.54
CA VAL A 123 -7.84 16.77 9.31
C VAL A 123 -7.63 15.29 8.99
N LEU A 124 -6.48 14.96 8.44
CA LEU A 124 -6.12 13.55 8.29
C LEU A 124 -5.81 12.98 9.65
N THR A 125 -6.34 11.79 9.90
CA THR A 125 -6.20 11.14 11.20
C THR A 125 -5.64 9.75 11.03
N CYS A 126 -4.91 9.30 12.04
CA CYS A 126 -4.45 7.92 12.12
C CYS A 126 -5.66 6.97 12.19
N PRO A 127 -5.74 5.93 11.34
CA PRO A 127 -6.83 4.95 11.38
C PRO A 127 -6.96 4.20 12.72
N ILE A 128 -5.87 4.14 13.51
CA ILE A 128 -5.84 3.40 14.78
C ILE A 128 -6.25 4.32 15.94
N CYS A 129 -5.52 5.42 16.15
CA CYS A 129 -5.70 6.26 17.35
C CYS A 129 -6.42 7.59 17.08
N LYS A 130 -6.84 7.86 15.85
CA LYS A 130 -7.47 9.13 15.41
C LYS A 130 -6.62 10.39 15.63
N HIS A 131 -5.34 10.26 16.00
CA HIS A 131 -4.44 11.40 16.13
C HIS A 131 -4.25 12.10 14.78
N SER A 132 -4.23 13.44 14.79
CA SER A 132 -4.07 14.24 13.58
C SER A 132 -2.69 14.04 12.96
N ILE A 133 -2.67 13.74 11.67
CA ILE A 133 -1.48 13.68 10.85
C ILE A 133 -1.30 15.09 10.25
N PRO A 134 -0.23 15.83 10.59
CA PRO A 134 -0.04 17.22 10.18
C PRO A 134 0.45 17.31 8.72
N VAL A 135 -0.36 16.83 7.78
CA VAL A 135 -0.11 16.89 6.32
C VAL A 135 -0.93 17.97 5.62
N VAL A 136 -1.83 18.62 6.37
CA VAL A 136 -2.62 19.77 5.92
C VAL A 136 -2.17 20.95 6.76
N GLY A 137 -1.40 21.83 6.13
CA GLY A 137 -1.21 23.22 6.54
C GLY A 137 -1.98 24.10 5.58
#